data_AF-A0A3S9ZHP6-F1
#
_entry.id   AF-A0A3S9ZHP6-F1
#
_cell.length_a   1.000
_cell.length_b   1.000
_cell.length_c   1.000
_cell.angle_alpha   90.00
_cell.angle_beta   90.00
_cell.angle_gamma   90.00
#
_symmetry.space_group_name_H-M   'P 1'
#
loop_
_entity.id
_entity.type
_entity.pdbx_description
1 polymer ?
#
loop_
_entity_poly.entity_id
_entity_poly.type
_entity_poly.pdbx_seq_one_letter_code
_entity_poly.pdbx_strand_id
1 'polypeptide(L)'
;MLESPSVVLQTTKNVACKTTQRRPAAETHRIDAWNHLKSPGVIDPDAWLGELSKIPRLLEHSGTLAEVSEKYDRILDLIEFGVLEDLGETDLLAALLVQRALRDKLQIDEPRLIAAARRKNITWSRLAPALEVGSRQSAERRYLQLRHDMDGIIGHSLTQGDRVEAARTQRNRRAEQHWALQHDAEITVVGQRLAALTDLQQRADSCPKVARANQVAIIHARRDGASDPAPLRTPWPEKLIETVAAQKAHQEAEAAARELAANPCQAPPVPAPAPLTPVRYARLIHQMFSLVGYAIDSDNVSLSDHQDLVDAIRELYERAGPNAPRAPQDY
;
A
#
# COMPACT_ATOMS: atom_id res chain seq x y z
N MET A 1 -72.07 -18.94 35.83
CA MET A 1 -71.56 -18.02 34.80
C MET A 1 -70.05 -18.09 34.87
N LEU A 2 -69.44 -18.83 33.94
CA LEU A 2 -67.99 -19.04 33.85
C LEU A 2 -67.46 -18.07 32.79
N GLU A 3 -66.55 -17.17 33.16
CA GLU A 3 -65.85 -16.27 32.24
C GLU A 3 -64.73 -17.03 31.53
N SER A 4 -64.80 -17.07 30.19
CA SER A 4 -63.73 -17.57 29.34
C SER A 4 -62.68 -16.47 29.10
N PRO A 5 -61.38 -16.75 29.18
CA PRO A 5 -60.34 -15.77 28.88
C PRO A 5 -60.25 -15.53 27.36
N SER A 6 -60.24 -14.25 26.97
CA SER A 6 -60.02 -13.84 25.59
C SER A 6 -58.58 -14.13 25.17
N VAL A 7 -58.40 -15.19 24.39
CA VAL A 7 -57.13 -15.48 23.71
C VAL A 7 -57.00 -14.51 22.54
N VAL A 8 -56.21 -13.45 22.74
CA VAL A 8 -55.81 -12.56 21.65
C VAL A 8 -54.73 -13.27 20.82
N LEU A 9 -55.07 -13.65 19.59
CA LEU A 9 -54.12 -14.12 18.58
C LEU A 9 -53.13 -13.00 18.23
N GLN A 10 -51.98 -12.99 18.89
CA GLN A 10 -50.86 -12.17 18.47
C GLN A 10 -50.29 -12.75 17.16
N THR A 11 -50.45 -11.98 16.09
CA THR A 11 -49.89 -12.28 14.77
C THR A 11 -48.36 -12.34 14.86
N THR A 12 -47.79 -13.42 14.35
CA THR A 12 -46.35 -13.78 14.32
C THR A 12 -45.46 -12.83 13.49
N LYS A 13 -45.96 -11.66 13.09
CA LYS A 13 -45.20 -10.67 12.29
C LYS A 13 -44.22 -9.84 13.12
N ASN A 14 -44.39 -9.75 14.43
CA ASN A 14 -43.60 -8.82 15.27
C ASN A 14 -42.33 -9.41 15.89
N VAL A 15 -42.07 -10.72 15.74
CA VAL A 15 -40.92 -11.38 16.38
C VAL A 15 -39.69 -11.45 15.46
N ALA A 16 -39.82 -11.22 14.15
CA ALA A 16 -38.71 -11.36 13.20
C ALA A 16 -37.87 -10.08 12.96
N CYS A 17 -38.30 -8.90 13.41
CA CYS A 17 -37.61 -7.63 13.07
C CYS A 17 -36.45 -7.24 14.00
N LYS A 18 -36.19 -7.96 15.10
CA LYS A 18 -35.24 -7.51 16.14
C LYS A 18 -33.75 -7.87 15.91
N THR A 19 -33.38 -8.53 14.82
CA THR A 19 -31.99 -9.03 14.63
C THR A 19 -31.24 -8.47 13.43
N THR A 20 -31.81 -7.55 12.64
CA THR A 20 -31.03 -6.88 11.58
C THR A 20 -30.55 -5.53 12.09
N GLN A 21 -29.28 -5.44 12.50
CA GLN A 21 -28.61 -4.16 12.74
C GLN A 21 -28.89 -3.21 11.57
N ARG A 22 -29.47 -2.05 11.87
CA ARG A 22 -29.79 -1.01 10.89
C ARG A 22 -28.48 -0.52 10.27
N ARG A 23 -28.31 -0.75 8.97
CA ARG A 23 -27.08 -0.42 8.25
C ARG A 23 -27.00 1.09 7.95
N PRO A 24 -25.79 1.66 7.84
CA PRO A 24 -25.62 3.05 7.40
C PRO A 24 -26.21 3.27 6.00
N ALA A 25 -26.95 4.38 5.82
CA ALA A 25 -27.58 4.71 4.54
C ALA A 25 -26.55 4.93 3.40
N ALA A 26 -25.34 5.36 3.76
CA ALA A 26 -24.20 5.54 2.84
C ALA A 26 -23.75 4.25 2.14
N GLU A 27 -24.17 3.06 2.61
CA GLU A 27 -23.84 1.78 1.95
C GLU A 27 -24.78 1.45 0.78
N THR A 28 -25.92 2.13 0.68
CA THR A 28 -27.01 1.76 -0.25
C THR A 28 -27.58 2.93 -1.03
N HIS A 29 -27.38 4.17 -0.58
CA HIS A 29 -27.98 5.35 -1.19
C HIS A 29 -26.90 6.32 -1.70
N ARG A 30 -26.99 6.69 -2.98
CA ARG A 30 -25.98 7.50 -3.70
C ARG A 30 -25.69 8.84 -3.01
N ILE A 31 -26.75 9.55 -2.60
CA ILE A 31 -26.64 10.87 -1.98
C ILE A 31 -25.96 10.77 -0.61
N ASP A 32 -26.27 9.72 0.16
CA ASP A 32 -25.67 9.53 1.48
C ASP A 32 -24.21 9.06 1.37
N ALA A 33 -23.87 8.24 0.37
CA ALA A 33 -22.49 7.88 0.06
C ALA A 33 -21.65 9.10 -0.32
N TRP A 34 -22.22 9.98 -1.15
CA TRP A 34 -21.62 11.24 -1.56
C TRP A 34 -21.36 12.17 -0.36
N ASN A 35 -22.36 12.36 0.50
CA ASN A 35 -22.24 13.18 1.71
C ASN A 35 -21.25 12.59 2.72
N HIS A 36 -21.19 11.25 2.82
CA HIS A 36 -20.25 10.54 3.69
C HIS A 36 -18.79 10.76 3.26
N LEU A 37 -18.51 10.80 1.95
CA LEU A 37 -17.18 11.07 1.40
C LEU A 37 -16.79 12.56 1.44
N LYS A 38 -17.77 13.47 1.39
CA LYS A 38 -17.54 14.92 1.54
C LYS A 38 -17.24 15.35 2.97
N SER A 39 -17.70 14.57 3.96
CA SER A 39 -17.45 14.86 5.36
C SER A 39 -16.03 14.44 5.72
N PRO A 40 -15.13 15.36 6.14
CA PRO A 40 -13.82 14.96 6.64
C PRO A 40 -14.06 14.04 7.83
N GLY A 41 -13.60 12.79 7.73
CA GLY A 41 -13.59 11.89 8.87
C GLY A 41 -12.79 12.53 10.00
N VAL A 42 -13.12 12.22 11.26
CA VAL A 42 -12.23 12.54 12.38
C VAL A 42 -10.93 11.77 12.13
N ILE A 43 -9.93 12.44 11.56
CA ILE A 43 -8.62 11.88 11.33
C ILE A 43 -7.95 11.85 12.70
N ASP A 44 -7.79 10.66 13.26
CA ASP A 44 -6.86 10.44 14.36
C ASP A 44 -5.47 10.93 13.91
N PRO A 45 -4.86 11.93 14.57
CA PRO A 45 -3.56 12.49 14.19
C PRO A 45 -2.44 11.43 14.13
N ASP A 46 -2.63 10.31 14.85
CA ASP A 46 -1.70 9.18 14.92
C ASP A 46 -2.03 8.07 13.91
N ALA A 47 -3.12 8.20 13.14
CA ALA A 47 -3.46 7.28 12.06
C ALA A 47 -2.71 7.61 10.75
N TRP A 48 -2.47 6.58 9.92
CA TRP A 48 -1.70 6.61 8.65
C TRP A 48 -2.08 7.73 7.66
N LEU A 49 -3.28 8.32 7.77
CA LEU A 49 -3.75 9.45 6.97
C LEU A 49 -3.12 10.79 7.40
N GLY A 50 -2.81 10.97 8.69
CA GLY A 50 -2.15 12.16 9.24
C GLY A 50 -0.69 12.30 8.77
N GLU A 51 0.00 11.20 8.50
CA GLU A 51 1.35 11.19 7.93
C GLU A 51 1.36 11.56 6.44
N LEU A 52 0.31 11.18 5.68
CA LEU A 52 0.17 11.55 4.26
C LEU A 52 -0.07 13.05 4.06
N SER A 53 -0.70 13.72 5.01
CA SER A 53 -0.85 15.19 5.01
C SER A 53 0.45 15.95 5.31
N LYS A 54 1.48 15.28 5.84
CA LYS A 54 2.77 15.89 6.25
C LYS A 54 3.86 15.80 5.18
N ILE A 55 3.66 15.03 4.10
CA ILE A 55 4.64 14.89 3.01
C ILE A 55 4.59 16.17 2.14
N PRO A 56 5.69 16.95 2.03
CA PRO A 56 5.73 18.09 1.12
C PRO A 56 5.65 17.57 -0.31
N ARG A 57 4.64 18.03 -1.07
CA ARG A 57 4.52 17.69 -2.49
C ARG A 57 5.68 18.36 -3.25
N LEU A 58 6.65 17.56 -3.67
CA LEU A 58 7.85 18.01 -4.41
C LEU A 58 7.58 18.35 -5.89
N LEU A 59 6.31 18.37 -6.32
CA LEU A 59 5.89 18.77 -7.66
C LEU A 59 4.68 19.70 -7.54
N GLU A 60 4.88 21.00 -7.76
CA GLU A 60 3.77 21.93 -8.01
C GLU A 60 3.23 21.67 -9.41
N HIS A 61 1.96 21.25 -9.49
CA HIS A 61 0.90 21.49 -10.49
C HIS A 61 -0.33 20.72 -9.93
N SER A 62 -1.22 21.38 -9.20
CA SER A 62 -2.26 20.68 -8.41
C SER A 62 -3.50 20.31 -9.22
N GLY A 63 -3.39 19.49 -10.27
CA GLY A 63 -4.55 18.82 -10.89
C GLY A 63 -5.30 17.88 -9.92
N THR A 64 -5.76 18.39 -8.78
CA THR A 64 -6.52 17.71 -7.76
C THR A 64 -7.90 17.45 -8.33
N LEU A 65 -8.50 16.31 -7.96
CA LEU A 65 -9.86 15.97 -8.36
C LEU A 65 -10.84 17.12 -8.02
N ALA A 66 -10.57 17.87 -6.96
CA ALA A 66 -11.36 19.01 -6.48
C ALA A 66 -11.29 20.23 -7.41
N GLU A 67 -10.10 20.68 -7.81
CA GLU A 67 -9.94 21.82 -8.73
C GLU A 67 -10.43 21.47 -10.14
N VAL A 68 -10.17 20.24 -10.59
CA VAL A 68 -10.69 19.73 -11.86
C VAL A 68 -12.22 19.62 -11.82
N SER A 69 -12.82 19.21 -10.69
CA SER A 69 -14.27 19.17 -10.53
C SER A 69 -14.89 20.56 -10.54
N GLU A 70 -14.28 21.56 -9.88
CA GLU A 70 -14.84 22.91 -9.83
C GLU A 70 -14.86 23.57 -11.22
N LYS A 71 -13.78 23.43 -12.00
CA LYS A 71 -13.75 23.94 -13.37
C LYS A 71 -14.71 23.17 -14.29
N TYR A 72 -14.82 21.85 -14.12
CA TYR A 72 -15.74 21.02 -14.89
C TYR A 72 -17.22 21.33 -14.57
N ASP A 73 -17.56 21.49 -13.29
CA ASP A 73 -18.89 21.87 -12.82
C ASP A 73 -19.28 23.27 -13.36
N ARG A 74 -18.35 24.24 -13.32
CA ARG A 74 -18.58 25.58 -13.92
C ARG A 74 -18.87 25.51 -15.42
N ILE A 75 -18.20 24.62 -16.16
CA ILE A 75 -18.47 24.42 -17.59
C ILE A 75 -19.86 23.84 -17.80
N LEU A 76 -20.28 22.87 -16.98
CA LEU A 76 -21.61 22.28 -17.05
C LEU A 76 -22.71 23.28 -16.65
N ASP A 77 -22.47 24.11 -15.64
CA ASP A 77 -23.38 25.19 -15.25
C ASP A 77 -23.60 26.17 -16.42
N LEU A 78 -22.53 26.60 -17.11
CA LEU A 78 -22.64 27.50 -18.26
C LEU A 78 -23.44 26.88 -19.42
N ILE A 79 -23.31 25.57 -19.63
CA ILE A 79 -24.12 24.82 -20.61
C ILE A 79 -25.58 24.76 -20.17
N GLU A 80 -25.86 24.50 -18.90
CA GLU A 80 -27.21 24.44 -18.32
C GLU A 80 -27.92 25.79 -18.37
N PHE A 81 -27.20 26.89 -18.10
CA PHE A 81 -27.71 28.26 -18.18
C PHE A 81 -27.75 28.81 -19.62
N GLY A 82 -27.30 28.05 -20.62
CA GLY A 82 -27.38 28.41 -22.04
C GLY A 82 -26.41 29.50 -22.48
N VAL A 83 -25.37 29.78 -21.71
CA VAL A 83 -24.38 30.84 -21.96
C VAL A 83 -23.17 30.27 -22.70
N LEU A 84 -23.42 29.76 -23.91
CA LEU A 84 -22.38 29.11 -24.73
C LEU A 84 -21.36 30.10 -25.30
N GLU A 85 -21.70 31.38 -25.39
CA GLU A 85 -20.83 32.44 -25.93
C GLU A 85 -19.62 32.74 -25.03
N ASP A 86 -19.76 32.51 -23.72
CA ASP A 86 -18.69 32.68 -22.73
C ASP A 86 -17.81 31.43 -22.58
N LEU A 87 -18.12 30.35 -23.31
CA LEU A 87 -17.43 29.07 -23.20
C LEU A 87 -16.46 28.86 -24.36
N GLY A 88 -15.16 28.84 -24.05
CA GLY A 88 -14.13 28.59 -25.05
C GLY A 88 -14.22 27.18 -25.63
N GLU A 89 -14.01 27.03 -26.95
CA GLU A 89 -13.92 25.72 -27.62
C GLU A 89 -12.91 24.77 -26.95
N THR A 90 -11.77 25.33 -26.54
CA THR A 90 -10.73 24.61 -25.79
C THR A 90 -11.24 24.08 -24.45
N ASP A 91 -12.11 24.82 -23.75
CA ASP A 91 -12.66 24.39 -22.46
C ASP A 91 -13.65 23.23 -22.62
N LEU A 92 -14.46 23.23 -23.68
CA LEU A 92 -15.35 22.12 -24.02
C LEU A 92 -14.57 20.84 -24.37
N LEU A 93 -13.57 20.95 -25.24
CA LEU A 93 -12.73 19.81 -25.62
C LEU A 93 -11.92 19.31 -24.42
N ALA A 94 -11.40 20.21 -23.59
CA ALA A 94 -10.73 19.85 -22.34
C ALA A 94 -11.67 19.12 -21.36
N ALA A 95 -12.92 19.58 -21.21
CA ALA A 95 -13.91 18.92 -20.36
C ALA A 95 -14.23 17.50 -20.84
N LEU A 96 -14.35 17.28 -22.15
CA LEU A 96 -14.56 15.94 -22.73
C LEU A 96 -13.35 15.01 -22.51
N LEU A 97 -12.12 15.53 -22.66
CA LEU A 97 -10.90 14.78 -22.38
C LEU A 97 -10.76 14.44 -20.90
N VAL A 98 -11.05 15.39 -20.01
CA VAL A 98 -11.09 15.16 -18.56
C VAL A 98 -12.13 14.11 -18.20
N GLN A 99 -13.34 14.18 -18.77
CA GLN A 99 -14.38 13.18 -18.55
C GLN A 99 -13.95 11.78 -18.99
N ARG A 100 -13.21 11.66 -20.10
CA ARG A 100 -12.62 10.39 -20.53
C ARG A 100 -11.55 9.90 -19.54
N ALA A 101 -10.61 10.76 -19.16
CA ALA A 101 -9.56 10.41 -18.20
C ALA A 101 -10.13 10.00 -16.83
N LEU A 102 -11.21 10.66 -16.39
CA LEU A 102 -11.92 10.30 -15.17
C LEU A 102 -12.60 8.94 -15.29
N ARG A 103 -13.24 8.62 -16.42
CA ARG A 103 -13.83 7.29 -16.66
C ARG A 103 -12.77 6.20 -16.63
N ASP A 104 -11.64 6.42 -17.28
CA ASP A 104 -10.52 5.47 -17.30
C ASP A 104 -9.98 5.26 -15.87
N LYS A 105 -9.81 6.34 -15.11
CA LYS A 105 -9.39 6.27 -13.70
C LYS A 105 -10.40 5.52 -12.83
N LEU A 106 -11.70 5.83 -12.95
CA LEU A 106 -12.75 5.14 -12.19
C LEU A 106 -12.80 3.65 -12.52
N GLN A 107 -12.60 3.28 -13.79
CA GLN A 107 -12.52 1.88 -14.22
C GLN A 107 -11.31 1.15 -13.62
N ILE A 108 -10.17 1.85 -13.46
CA ILE A 108 -8.96 1.32 -12.79
C ILE A 108 -9.16 1.18 -11.27
N ASP A 109 -9.81 2.16 -10.65
CA ASP A 109 -9.96 2.23 -9.20
C ASP A 109 -11.05 1.30 -8.66
N GLU A 110 -12.12 1.06 -9.42
CA GLU A 110 -13.21 0.16 -9.04
C GLU A 110 -12.75 -1.25 -8.60
N PRO A 111 -11.94 -2.02 -9.38
CA PRO A 111 -11.47 -3.33 -8.94
C PRO A 111 -10.54 -3.25 -7.72
N ARG A 112 -9.82 -2.13 -7.51
CA ARG A 112 -8.99 -1.90 -6.31
C ARG A 112 -9.85 -1.71 -5.07
N LEU A 113 -10.93 -0.93 -5.17
CA LEU A 113 -11.89 -0.71 -4.09
C LEU A 113 -12.62 -2.01 -3.73
N ILE A 114 -13.08 -2.77 -4.73
CA ILE A 114 -13.69 -4.09 -4.51
C ILE A 114 -12.69 -5.02 -3.81
N ALA A 115 -11.44 -5.10 -4.27
CA ALA A 115 -10.42 -5.93 -3.63
C ALA A 115 -10.13 -5.50 -2.19
N ALA A 116 -10.10 -4.20 -1.89
CA ALA A 116 -9.93 -3.68 -0.54
C ALA A 116 -11.12 -4.05 0.37
N ALA A 117 -12.35 -3.92 -0.12
CA ALA A 117 -13.55 -4.36 0.59
C ALA A 117 -13.53 -5.86 0.89
N ARG A 118 -13.05 -6.68 -0.05
CA ARG A 118 -12.87 -8.13 0.16
C ARG A 118 -11.83 -8.44 1.24
N ARG A 119 -10.72 -7.69 1.31
CA ARG A 119 -9.73 -7.82 2.41
C ARG A 119 -10.30 -7.46 3.78
N LYS A 120 -11.33 -6.61 3.82
CA LYS A 120 -12.11 -6.30 5.02
C LYS A 120 -13.26 -7.30 5.27
N ASN A 121 -13.25 -8.45 4.58
CA ASN A 121 -14.27 -9.50 4.68
C ASN A 121 -15.70 -9.03 4.34
N ILE A 122 -15.85 -7.97 3.54
CA ILE A 122 -17.18 -7.55 3.05
C ILE A 122 -17.69 -8.60 2.07
N THR A 123 -18.89 -9.12 2.32
CA THR A 123 -19.50 -10.17 1.49
C THR A 123 -19.96 -9.62 0.14
N TRP A 124 -20.00 -10.47 -0.88
CA TRP A 124 -20.53 -10.11 -2.19
C TRP A 124 -21.99 -9.65 -2.16
N SER A 125 -22.79 -10.18 -1.24
CA SER A 125 -24.17 -9.73 -1.01
C SER A 125 -24.24 -8.32 -0.44
N ARG A 126 -23.22 -7.87 0.30
CA ARG A 126 -23.11 -6.50 0.81
C ARG A 126 -22.50 -5.55 -0.23
N LEU A 127 -21.66 -6.05 -1.13
CA LEU A 127 -21.14 -5.28 -2.26
C LEU A 127 -22.17 -5.04 -3.37
N ALA A 128 -23.10 -5.98 -3.59
CA ALA A 128 -24.05 -5.89 -4.70
C ALA A 128 -24.88 -4.58 -4.71
N PRO A 129 -25.45 -4.11 -3.58
CA PRO A 129 -26.12 -2.80 -3.53
C PRO A 129 -25.18 -1.62 -3.82
N ALA A 130 -23.93 -1.65 -3.32
CA ALA A 130 -22.95 -0.59 -3.53
C ALA A 130 -22.41 -0.53 -4.96
N LEU A 131 -22.40 -1.66 -5.65
CA LEU A 131 -22.09 -1.76 -7.09
C LEU A 131 -23.33 -1.63 -7.98
N GLU A 132 -24.50 -1.39 -7.37
CA GLU A 132 -25.80 -1.23 -8.04
C GLU A 132 -26.18 -2.41 -8.95
N VAL A 133 -25.79 -3.61 -8.54
CA VAL A 133 -26.13 -4.85 -9.23
C VAL A 133 -27.14 -5.66 -8.42
N GLY A 134 -28.08 -6.30 -9.12
CA GLY A 134 -29.22 -6.96 -8.48
C GLY A 134 -28.89 -8.21 -7.67
N SER A 135 -27.67 -8.76 -7.76
CA SER A 135 -27.33 -9.99 -7.06
C SER A 135 -25.85 -10.11 -6.67
N ARG A 136 -25.60 -11.00 -5.69
CA ARG A 136 -24.26 -11.45 -5.30
C ARG A 136 -23.43 -11.93 -6.51
N GLN A 137 -24.05 -12.74 -7.37
CA GLN A 137 -23.38 -13.33 -8.53
C GLN A 137 -23.03 -12.26 -9.57
N SER A 138 -23.90 -11.26 -9.75
CA SER A 138 -23.66 -10.11 -10.63
C SER A 138 -22.47 -9.28 -10.15
N ALA A 139 -22.35 -9.06 -8.84
CA ALA A 139 -21.22 -8.34 -8.23
C ALA A 139 -19.89 -9.09 -8.43
N GLU A 140 -19.90 -10.40 -8.22
CA GLU A 140 -18.73 -11.25 -8.43
C GLU A 140 -18.32 -11.28 -9.92
N ARG A 141 -19.29 -11.42 -10.83
CA ARG A 141 -19.04 -11.40 -12.28
C ARG A 141 -18.44 -10.08 -12.73
N ARG A 142 -18.97 -8.94 -12.26
CA ARG A 142 -18.44 -7.60 -12.56
C ARG A 142 -16.99 -7.47 -12.12
N TYR A 143 -16.65 -7.93 -10.91
CA TYR A 143 -15.27 -7.92 -10.43
C TYR A 143 -14.33 -8.77 -11.28
N LEU A 144 -14.75 -9.99 -11.66
CA LEU A 144 -13.94 -10.88 -12.50
C LEU A 144 -13.71 -10.30 -13.90
N GLN A 145 -14.73 -9.67 -14.47
CA GLN A 145 -14.62 -9.01 -15.78
C GLN A 145 -13.71 -7.79 -15.73
N LEU A 146 -13.88 -6.91 -14.74
CA LEU A 146 -13.00 -5.74 -14.56
C LEU A 146 -11.54 -6.15 -14.33
N ARG A 147 -11.30 -7.25 -13.61
CA ARG A 147 -9.94 -7.78 -13.45
C ARG A 147 -9.37 -8.26 -14.78
N HIS A 148 -10.17 -8.91 -15.60
CA HIS A 148 -9.77 -9.39 -16.92
C HIS A 148 -9.48 -8.24 -17.90
N ASP A 149 -10.30 -7.19 -17.89
CA ASP A 149 -10.14 -6.02 -18.74
C ASP A 149 -8.92 -5.18 -18.34
N MET A 150 -8.67 -5.04 -17.03
CA MET A 150 -7.47 -4.38 -16.50
C MET A 150 -6.18 -5.12 -16.86
N ASP A 151 -6.20 -6.45 -16.87
CA ASP A 151 -5.08 -7.26 -17.36
C ASP A 151 -4.80 -6.98 -18.86
N GLY A 152 -5.81 -6.58 -19.64
CA GLY A 152 -5.66 -6.18 -21.06
C GLY A 152 -5.21 -4.73 -21.30
N ILE A 153 -5.58 -3.79 -20.42
CA ILE A 153 -5.27 -2.35 -20.55
C ILE A 153 -3.82 -2.02 -20.17
N ILE A 154 -3.17 -2.83 -19.32
CA ILE A 154 -1.78 -2.59 -18.86
C ILE A 154 -0.71 -2.94 -19.94
N GLY A 155 -1.12 -3.27 -21.19
CA GLY A 155 -0.22 -3.25 -22.35
C GLY A 155 0.29 -4.61 -22.81
N HIS A 156 -0.16 -5.71 -22.23
CA HIS A 156 -0.06 -7.04 -22.83
C HIS A 156 -1.32 -7.78 -22.46
N SER A 157 -2.04 -8.37 -23.42
CA SER A 157 -2.95 -9.47 -23.09
C SER A 157 -2.10 -10.55 -22.43
N LEU A 158 -2.00 -10.53 -21.09
CA LEU A 158 -1.24 -11.51 -20.33
C LEU A 158 -1.68 -12.88 -20.82
N THR A 159 -0.75 -13.60 -21.45
CA THR A 159 -1.01 -14.97 -21.87
C THR A 159 -1.35 -15.78 -20.62
N GLN A 160 -1.99 -16.93 -20.78
CA GLN A 160 -2.28 -17.80 -19.63
C GLN A 160 -1.02 -18.10 -18.79
N GLY A 161 0.16 -18.11 -19.42
CA GLY A 161 1.46 -18.19 -18.75
C GLY A 161 1.75 -17.00 -17.84
N ASP A 162 1.68 -15.78 -18.37
CA ASP A 162 1.99 -14.56 -17.62
C ASP A 162 1.03 -14.33 -16.42
N ARG A 163 -0.23 -14.80 -16.55
CA ARG A 163 -1.21 -14.80 -15.44
C ARG A 163 -0.82 -15.76 -14.32
N VAL A 164 -0.37 -16.96 -14.70
CA VAL A 164 0.13 -17.96 -13.75
C VAL A 164 1.39 -17.42 -13.08
N GLU A 165 2.24 -16.73 -13.82
CA GLU A 165 3.46 -16.11 -13.32
C GLU A 165 3.17 -14.98 -12.33
N ALA A 166 2.31 -14.00 -12.64
CA ALA A 166 1.93 -12.95 -11.70
C ALA A 166 1.28 -13.49 -10.41
N ALA A 167 0.41 -14.49 -10.54
CA ALA A 167 -0.19 -15.17 -9.39
C ALA A 167 0.84 -16.00 -8.60
N ARG A 168 1.83 -16.60 -9.26
CA ARG A 168 2.98 -17.24 -8.62
C ARG A 168 3.83 -16.21 -7.89
N THR A 169 4.23 -15.11 -8.52
CA THR A 169 4.98 -14.00 -7.91
C THR A 169 4.27 -13.43 -6.69
N GLN A 170 2.95 -13.28 -6.72
CA GLN A 170 2.19 -12.79 -5.55
C GLN A 170 2.09 -13.84 -4.43
N ARG A 171 2.06 -15.14 -4.74
CA ARG A 171 2.14 -16.22 -3.73
C ARG A 171 3.56 -16.32 -3.17
N ASN A 172 4.57 -16.25 -4.02
CA ASN A 172 5.98 -16.22 -3.64
C ASN A 172 6.23 -15.06 -2.68
N ARG A 173 5.80 -13.83 -3.00
CA ARG A 173 5.93 -12.68 -2.09
C ARG A 173 5.23 -12.87 -0.73
N ARG A 174 4.10 -13.58 -0.68
CA ARG A 174 3.44 -13.92 0.59
C ARG A 174 4.21 -14.99 1.36
N ALA A 175 4.75 -15.98 0.65
CA ALA A 175 5.58 -17.03 1.23
C ALA A 175 6.89 -16.44 1.77
N GLU A 176 7.54 -15.53 1.04
CA GLU A 176 8.69 -14.74 1.48
C GLU A 176 8.38 -13.93 2.74
N GLN A 177 7.25 -13.20 2.78
CA GLN A 177 6.86 -12.42 3.96
C GLN A 177 6.56 -13.30 5.16
N HIS A 178 5.94 -14.47 4.94
CA HIS A 178 5.65 -15.41 6.00
C HIS A 178 6.91 -16.05 6.56
N TRP A 179 7.82 -16.49 5.68
CA TRP A 179 9.12 -17.02 6.05
C TRP A 179 9.95 -15.98 6.80
N ALA A 180 10.00 -14.74 6.29
CA ALA A 180 10.71 -13.65 6.94
C ALA A 180 10.18 -13.38 8.35
N LEU A 181 8.86 -13.46 8.56
CA LEU A 181 8.27 -13.32 9.90
C LEU A 181 8.62 -14.51 10.81
N GLN A 182 8.69 -15.73 10.30
CA GLN A 182 9.06 -16.91 11.08
C GLN A 182 10.55 -16.92 11.50
N HIS A 183 11.40 -16.25 10.72
CA HIS A 183 12.85 -16.15 10.93
C HIS A 183 13.29 -14.71 11.30
N ASP A 184 12.38 -13.93 11.90
CA ASP A 184 12.57 -12.50 12.18
C ASP A 184 13.80 -12.21 13.04
N ALA A 185 14.05 -13.02 14.07
CA ALA A 185 15.18 -12.87 14.98
C ALA A 185 16.51 -13.01 14.25
N GLU A 186 16.65 -14.00 13.37
CA GLU A 186 17.87 -14.25 12.61
C GLU A 186 18.12 -13.14 11.58
N ILE A 187 17.08 -12.73 10.84
CA ILE A 187 17.16 -11.62 9.89
C ILE A 187 17.55 -10.33 10.61
N THR A 188 16.99 -10.10 11.80
CA THR A 188 17.30 -8.94 12.64
C THR A 188 18.76 -8.92 13.07
N VAL A 189 19.29 -10.05 13.58
CA VAL A 189 20.69 -10.15 14.00
C VAL A 189 21.64 -9.84 12.85
N VAL A 190 21.38 -10.42 11.67
CA VAL A 190 22.21 -10.18 10.49
C VAL A 190 22.09 -8.73 10.01
N GLY A 191 20.87 -8.19 9.97
CA GLY A 191 20.62 -6.79 9.62
C GLY A 191 21.32 -5.80 10.55
N GLN A 192 21.31 -6.06 11.87
CA GLN A 192 22.00 -5.26 12.87
C GLN A 192 23.53 -5.33 12.71
N ARG A 193 24.10 -6.52 12.51
CA ARG A 193 25.54 -6.69 12.26
C ARG A 193 25.98 -5.91 11.02
N LEU A 194 25.20 -5.99 9.94
CA LEU A 194 25.48 -5.27 8.71
C LEU A 194 25.34 -3.74 8.90
N ALA A 195 24.29 -3.28 9.57
CA ALA A 195 24.08 -1.85 9.87
C ALA A 195 25.10 -1.27 10.86
N ALA A 196 25.77 -2.11 11.65
CA ALA A 196 26.82 -1.68 12.59
C ALA A 196 28.16 -1.38 11.89
N LEU A 197 28.32 -1.73 10.60
CA LEU A 197 29.51 -1.40 9.83
C LEU A 197 29.53 0.11 9.54
N THR A 198 30.45 0.84 10.18
CA THR A 198 30.55 2.30 10.09
C THR A 198 30.89 2.81 8.68
N ASP A 199 31.54 1.97 7.87
CA ASP A 199 31.95 2.26 6.50
C ASP A 199 31.02 1.64 5.44
N LEU A 200 29.86 1.09 5.83
CA LEU A 200 28.93 0.40 4.92
C LEU A 200 28.54 1.25 3.71
N GLN A 201 28.18 2.52 3.96
CA GLN A 201 27.79 3.44 2.90
C GLN A 201 28.94 3.69 1.93
N GLN A 202 30.15 3.93 2.45
CA GLN A 202 31.33 4.15 1.63
C GLN A 202 31.67 2.93 0.77
N ARG A 203 31.55 1.72 1.33
CA ARG A 203 31.75 0.45 0.62
C ARG A 203 30.71 0.24 -0.49
N ALA A 204 29.45 0.60 -0.23
CA ALA A 204 28.37 0.48 -1.21
C ALA A 204 28.52 1.49 -2.36
N ASP A 205 28.96 2.72 -2.07
CA ASP A 205 29.14 3.76 -3.09
C ASP A 205 30.40 3.54 -3.95
N SER A 206 31.42 2.84 -3.40
CA SER A 206 32.66 2.52 -4.10
C SER A 206 32.60 1.21 -4.89
N CYS A 207 31.44 0.53 -4.95
CA CYS A 207 31.33 -0.76 -5.60
C CYS A 207 31.46 -0.66 -7.13
N PRO A 208 31.89 -1.73 -7.83
CA PRO A 208 32.14 -1.69 -9.27
C PRO A 208 30.93 -1.24 -10.09
N LYS A 209 29.72 -1.59 -9.68
CA LYS A 209 28.47 -1.22 -10.35
C LYS A 209 28.21 0.28 -10.30
N VAL A 210 28.37 0.89 -9.13
CA VAL A 210 28.18 2.34 -8.93
C VAL A 210 29.31 3.11 -9.60
N ALA A 211 30.55 2.60 -9.52
CA ALA A 211 31.69 3.19 -10.22
C ALA A 211 31.47 3.23 -11.74
N ARG A 212 30.99 2.13 -12.36
CA ARG A 212 30.63 2.09 -13.78
C ARG A 212 29.50 3.08 -14.11
N ALA A 213 28.46 3.15 -13.27
CA ALA A 213 27.34 4.09 -13.48
C ALA A 213 27.78 5.56 -13.39
N ASN A 214 28.63 5.89 -12.41
CA ASN A 214 29.26 7.21 -12.29
C ASN A 214 30.11 7.54 -13.51
N GLN A 215 30.92 6.59 -13.99
CA GLN A 215 31.74 6.77 -15.18
C GLN A 215 30.90 7.07 -16.42
N VAL A 216 29.78 6.35 -16.61
CA VAL A 216 28.84 6.58 -17.72
C VAL A 216 28.21 7.97 -17.61
N ALA A 217 27.75 8.37 -16.41
CA ALA A 217 27.15 9.68 -16.18
C ALA A 217 28.14 10.83 -16.50
N ILE A 218 29.41 10.68 -16.10
CA ILE A 218 30.49 11.63 -16.42
C ILE A 218 30.71 11.72 -17.94
N ILE A 219 30.78 10.59 -18.64
CA ILE A 219 30.97 10.55 -20.10
C ILE A 219 29.83 11.29 -20.80
N HIS A 220 28.58 11.07 -20.39
CA HIS A 220 27.42 11.76 -20.94
C HIS A 220 27.45 13.26 -20.67
N ALA A 221 27.71 13.68 -19.42
CA ALA A 221 27.78 15.10 -19.07
C ALA A 221 28.85 15.85 -19.87
N ARG A 222 30.03 15.25 -20.04
CA ARG A 222 31.12 15.83 -20.84
C ARG A 222 30.78 15.93 -22.32
N ARG A 223 30.09 14.93 -22.87
CA ARG A 223 29.59 14.96 -24.25
C ARG A 223 28.63 16.12 -24.49
N ASP A 224 27.81 16.43 -23.49
CA ASP A 224 26.81 17.50 -23.54
C ASP A 224 27.36 18.88 -23.11
N GLY A 225 28.67 18.97 -22.83
CA GLY A 225 29.34 20.21 -22.42
C GLY A 225 29.01 20.67 -20.99
N ALA A 226 28.39 19.80 -20.19
CA ALA A 226 28.06 20.06 -18.79
C ALA A 226 29.24 19.72 -17.86
N SER A 227 29.22 20.26 -16.64
CA SER A 227 30.17 19.88 -15.58
C SER A 227 29.92 18.46 -15.10
N ASP A 228 30.96 17.82 -14.54
CA ASP A 228 30.88 16.46 -14.03
C ASP A 228 29.78 16.35 -12.93
N PRO A 229 28.88 15.36 -13.02
CA PRO A 229 27.79 15.20 -12.08
C PRO A 229 28.29 14.74 -10.70
N ALA A 230 27.52 15.04 -9.64
CA ALA A 230 27.81 14.55 -8.31
C ALA A 230 27.84 13.00 -8.29
N PRO A 231 28.74 12.36 -7.51
CA PRO A 231 28.80 10.91 -7.41
C PRO A 231 27.46 10.31 -6.96
N LEU A 232 27.01 9.27 -7.66
CA LEU A 232 25.82 8.53 -7.30
C LEU A 232 26.03 7.84 -5.95
N ARG A 233 25.07 8.06 -5.05
CA ARG A 233 24.99 7.42 -3.74
C ARG A 233 23.91 6.35 -3.77
N THR A 234 24.22 5.16 -3.27
CA THR A 234 23.23 4.08 -3.19
C THR A 234 22.32 4.27 -1.97
N PRO A 235 20.98 4.15 -2.13
CA PRO A 235 20.04 4.42 -1.03
C PRO A 235 19.87 3.23 -0.07
N TRP A 236 20.35 2.04 -0.42
CA TRP A 236 20.06 0.82 0.33
C TRP A 236 20.73 0.75 1.73
N PRO A 237 21.98 1.22 1.97
CA PRO A 237 22.59 1.14 3.30
C PRO A 237 21.87 2.03 4.31
N GLU A 238 21.54 3.26 3.91
CA GLU A 238 20.71 4.17 4.70
C GLU A 238 19.35 3.55 5.01
N LYS A 239 18.71 2.94 4.00
CA LYS A 239 17.45 2.24 4.21
C LYS A 239 17.57 1.08 5.20
N LEU A 240 18.68 0.35 5.19
CA LEU A 240 18.93 -0.72 6.14
C LEU A 240 19.01 -0.18 7.57
N ILE A 241 19.79 0.89 7.77
CA ILE A 241 19.93 1.56 9.08
C ILE A 241 18.56 2.03 9.59
N GLU A 242 17.76 2.67 8.74
CA GLU A 242 16.38 3.06 9.08
C GLU A 242 15.51 1.85 9.48
N THR A 243 15.59 0.75 8.73
CA THR A 243 14.79 -0.45 9.03
C THR A 243 15.19 -1.11 10.35
N VAL A 244 16.49 -1.15 10.66
CA VAL A 244 17.01 -1.67 11.93
C VAL A 244 16.59 -0.77 13.09
N ALA A 245 16.67 0.56 12.92
CA ALA A 245 16.20 1.51 13.93
C ALA A 245 14.69 1.38 14.20
N ALA A 246 13.88 1.25 13.15
CA ALA A 246 12.44 1.04 13.27
C ALA A 246 12.10 -0.30 13.96
N GLN A 247 12.90 -1.34 13.72
CA GLN A 247 12.75 -2.64 14.37
C GLN A 247 13.07 -2.54 15.87
N LYS A 248 14.15 -1.85 16.24
CA LYS A 248 14.52 -1.61 17.64
C LYS A 248 13.45 -0.82 18.38
N ALA A 249 12.95 0.27 17.78
CA ALA A 249 11.88 1.08 18.34
C ALA A 249 10.59 0.27 18.57
N HIS A 250 10.28 -0.67 17.67
CA HIS A 250 9.16 -1.58 17.87
C HIS A 250 9.35 -2.51 19.07
N GLN A 251 10.54 -3.08 19.27
CA GLN A 251 10.84 -3.93 20.43
C GLN A 251 10.74 -3.16 21.75
N GLU A 252 11.26 -1.93 21.78
CA GLU A 252 11.17 -1.04 22.95
C GLU A 252 9.70 -0.70 23.26
N ALA A 253 8.90 -0.40 22.24
CA ALA A 253 7.46 -0.16 22.39
C ALA A 253 6.71 -1.40 22.92
N GLU A 254 7.04 -2.60 22.45
CA GLU A 254 6.43 -3.84 22.96
C GLU A 254 6.86 -4.17 24.39
N ALA A 255 8.10 -3.87 24.77
CA ALA A 255 8.58 -4.02 26.14
C ALA A 255 7.85 -3.04 27.08
N ALA A 256 7.78 -1.77 26.71
CA ALA A 256 7.06 -0.75 27.46
C ALA A 256 5.56 -1.09 27.61
N ALA A 257 4.92 -1.60 26.56
CA ALA A 257 3.53 -2.04 26.62
C ALA A 257 3.33 -3.22 27.57
N ARG A 258 4.28 -4.19 27.60
CA ARG A 258 4.26 -5.32 28.54
C ARG A 258 4.47 -4.86 29.99
N GLU A 259 5.37 -3.92 30.22
CA GLU A 259 5.62 -3.34 31.55
C GLU A 259 4.41 -2.56 32.07
N LEU A 260 3.77 -1.75 31.22
CA LEU A 260 2.53 -1.04 31.56
C LEU A 260 1.38 -1.99 31.89
N ALA A 261 1.26 -3.09 31.14
CA ALA A 261 0.27 -4.12 31.42
C ALA A 261 0.54 -4.83 32.77
N ALA A 262 1.80 -4.98 33.16
CA ALA A 262 2.20 -5.55 34.44
C ALA A 262 2.03 -4.56 35.61
N ASN A 263 2.35 -3.28 35.41
CA ASN A 263 2.35 -2.23 36.44
C ASN A 263 1.57 -0.99 36.00
N PRO A 264 0.21 -1.00 36.06
CA PRO A 264 -0.62 0.09 35.56
C PRO A 264 -0.41 1.43 36.29
N CYS A 265 0.10 1.38 37.53
CA CYS A 265 0.33 2.55 38.36
C CYS A 265 1.62 3.34 38.00
N GLN A 266 2.47 2.82 37.12
CA GLN A 266 3.74 3.44 36.70
C GLN A 266 3.69 4.05 35.30
N ALA A 267 2.51 4.52 34.86
CA ALA A 267 2.37 5.12 33.54
C ALA A 267 3.29 6.36 33.38
N PRO A 268 4.16 6.42 32.36
CA PRO A 268 5.02 7.56 32.13
C PRO A 268 4.18 8.80 31.74
N PRO A 269 4.67 10.02 32.04
CA PRO A 269 3.96 11.26 31.74
C PRO A 269 3.82 11.56 30.24
N VAL A 270 4.68 10.96 29.39
CA VAL A 270 4.59 11.03 27.93
C VAL A 270 4.26 9.62 27.42
N PRO A 271 3.22 9.43 26.59
CA PRO A 271 2.91 8.13 26.03
C PRO A 271 4.05 7.68 25.12
N ALA A 272 4.59 6.49 25.38
CA ALA A 272 5.57 5.86 24.49
C ALA A 272 4.94 5.59 23.11
N PRO A 273 5.73 5.65 22.01
CA PRO A 273 5.22 5.32 20.69
C PRO A 273 4.63 3.91 20.67
N ALA A 274 3.45 3.75 20.05
CA ALA A 274 2.78 2.46 19.99
C ALA A 274 3.59 1.45 19.14
N PRO A 275 3.57 0.15 19.49
CA PRO A 275 4.23 -0.87 18.68
C PRO A 275 3.60 -0.95 17.29
N LEU A 276 4.40 -1.36 16.30
CA LEU A 276 3.93 -1.57 14.95
C LEU A 276 2.84 -2.63 14.91
N THR A 277 1.81 -2.40 14.09
CA THR A 277 0.83 -3.45 13.79
C THR A 277 1.50 -4.68 13.17
N PRO A 278 1.00 -5.91 13.36
CA PRO A 278 1.61 -7.13 12.82
C PRO A 278 1.91 -7.09 11.32
N VAL A 279 1.03 -6.46 10.53
CA VAL A 279 1.21 -6.31 9.07
C VAL A 279 2.37 -5.37 8.74
N ARG A 280 2.54 -4.28 9.49
CA ARG A 280 3.68 -3.35 9.32
C ARG A 280 4.99 -4.00 9.74
N TYR A 281 4.97 -4.76 10.84
CA TYR A 281 6.13 -5.49 11.30
C TYR A 281 6.58 -6.56 10.28
N ALA A 282 5.66 -7.39 9.78
CA ALA A 282 5.98 -8.38 8.74
C ALA A 282 6.57 -7.74 7.48
N ARG A 283 6.07 -6.58 7.06
CA ARG A 283 6.64 -5.82 5.94
C ARG A 283 8.03 -5.28 6.27
N LEU A 284 8.24 -4.77 7.48
CA LEU A 284 9.54 -4.26 7.93
C LEU A 284 10.59 -5.37 7.90
N ILE A 285 10.27 -6.56 8.42
CA ILE A 285 11.19 -7.70 8.43
C ILE A 285 11.45 -8.22 7.01
N HIS A 286 10.44 -8.32 6.15
CA HIS A 286 10.63 -8.69 4.73
C HIS A 286 11.48 -7.67 3.96
N GLN A 287 11.33 -6.38 4.26
CA GLN A 287 12.15 -5.31 3.69
C GLN A 287 13.61 -5.42 4.18
N MET A 288 13.82 -5.63 5.48
CA MET A 288 15.15 -5.85 6.04
C MET A 288 15.81 -7.08 5.42
N PHE A 289 15.06 -8.17 5.26
CA PHE A 289 15.54 -9.39 4.60
C PHE A 289 16.03 -9.09 3.18
N SER A 290 15.23 -8.36 2.40
CA SER A 290 15.60 -7.94 1.04
C SER A 290 16.88 -7.08 1.01
N LEU A 291 17.02 -6.14 1.94
CA LEU A 291 18.18 -5.24 2.03
C LEU A 291 19.45 -5.99 2.45
N VAL A 292 19.33 -6.96 3.36
CA VAL A 292 20.43 -7.85 3.74
C VAL A 292 20.90 -8.65 2.52
N GLY A 293 19.99 -9.14 1.68
CA GLY A 293 20.35 -9.83 0.44
C GLY A 293 21.15 -8.98 -0.55
N TYR A 294 20.94 -7.66 -0.61
CA TYR A 294 21.74 -6.80 -1.48
C TYR A 294 23.24 -6.88 -1.16
N ALA A 295 23.59 -7.22 0.08
CA ALA A 295 24.97 -7.32 0.53
C ALA A 295 25.69 -8.62 0.15
N ILE A 296 24.97 -9.63 -0.37
CA ILE A 296 25.58 -10.89 -0.86
C ILE A 296 26.37 -10.65 -2.14
N ASP A 297 25.86 -9.76 -2.99
CA ASP A 297 26.42 -9.45 -4.30
C ASP A 297 27.65 -8.56 -4.16
N SER A 298 28.81 -9.09 -4.55
CA SER A 298 30.07 -8.35 -4.55
C SER A 298 30.05 -7.11 -5.46
N ASP A 299 29.16 -7.07 -6.45
CA ASP A 299 28.97 -5.89 -7.30
C ASP A 299 28.19 -4.77 -6.59
N ASN A 300 27.49 -5.05 -5.47
CA ASN A 300 26.75 -4.04 -4.71
C ASN A 300 27.52 -3.55 -3.46
N VAL A 301 28.37 -4.39 -2.84
CA VAL A 301 29.21 -4.00 -1.69
C VAL A 301 30.37 -4.98 -1.50
N SER A 302 31.55 -4.48 -1.10
CA SER A 302 32.70 -5.33 -0.75
C SER A 302 32.74 -5.63 0.75
N LEU A 303 32.52 -6.90 1.10
CA LEU A 303 32.58 -7.43 2.47
C LEU A 303 33.73 -8.43 2.67
N SER A 304 34.84 -8.27 1.93
CA SER A 304 36.01 -9.18 1.99
C SER A 304 36.54 -9.40 3.41
N ASP A 305 36.44 -8.39 4.26
CA ASP A 305 36.97 -8.40 5.64
C ASP A 305 35.96 -8.99 6.65
N HIS A 306 34.73 -9.28 6.20
CA HIS A 306 33.60 -9.74 7.01
C HIS A 306 33.01 -11.04 6.43
N GLN A 307 33.87 -12.02 6.17
CA GLN A 307 33.44 -13.29 5.56
C GLN A 307 32.42 -14.04 6.45
N ASP A 308 32.54 -13.92 7.77
CA ASP A 308 31.58 -14.46 8.75
C ASP A 308 30.17 -13.88 8.59
N LEU A 309 30.06 -12.62 8.15
CA LEU A 309 28.78 -11.98 7.88
C LEU A 309 28.23 -12.45 6.52
N VAL A 310 29.09 -12.55 5.50
CA VAL A 310 28.72 -13.05 4.17
C VAL A 310 28.21 -14.48 4.26
N ASP A 311 28.89 -15.35 5.01
CA ASP A 311 28.50 -16.75 5.20
C ASP A 311 27.17 -16.85 5.95
N ALA A 312 26.96 -16.04 7.00
CA ALA A 312 25.69 -15.99 7.72
C ALA A 312 24.52 -15.53 6.82
N ILE A 313 24.76 -14.56 5.93
CA ILE A 313 23.75 -14.12 4.97
C ILE A 313 23.46 -15.23 3.94
N ARG A 314 24.50 -15.90 3.41
CA ARG A 314 24.32 -17.02 2.47
C ARG A 314 23.53 -18.17 3.11
N GLU A 315 23.89 -18.59 4.31
CA GLU A 315 23.18 -19.65 5.04
C GLU A 315 21.71 -19.28 5.27
N LEU A 316 21.42 -18.02 5.59
CA LEU A 316 20.06 -17.52 5.73
C LEU A 316 19.27 -17.61 4.40
N TYR A 317 19.89 -17.22 3.29
CA TYR A 317 19.28 -17.26 1.96
C TYR A 317 19.12 -18.69 1.42
N GLU A 318 20.08 -19.57 1.68
CA GLU A 318 20.01 -20.99 1.34
C GLU A 318 18.87 -21.70 2.10
N ARG A 319 18.71 -21.42 3.39
CA ARG A 319 17.58 -21.95 4.18
C ARG A 319 16.23 -21.38 3.72
N ALA A 320 16.19 -20.13 3.27
CA ALA A 320 14.98 -19.55 2.69
C ALA A 320 14.62 -20.18 1.34
N GLY A 321 15.62 -20.54 0.53
CA GLY A 321 15.46 -21.18 -0.78
C GLY A 321 14.48 -20.41 -1.68
N PRO A 322 13.35 -21.01 -2.10
CA PRO A 322 12.36 -20.32 -2.95
C PRO A 322 11.59 -19.20 -2.23
N ASN A 323 11.74 -19.06 -0.90
CA ASN A 323 11.15 -18.00 -0.10
C ASN A 323 12.12 -16.83 0.14
N ALA A 324 13.32 -16.86 -0.44
CA ALA A 324 14.19 -15.70 -0.47
C ALA A 324 13.61 -14.65 -1.43
N PRO A 325 13.66 -13.34 -1.10
CA PRO A 325 13.12 -12.27 -1.95
C PRO A 325 13.86 -12.10 -3.28
N ARG A 326 15.00 -12.80 -3.46
CA ARG A 326 15.74 -12.99 -4.70
C ARG A 326 16.30 -14.41 -4.74
N ALA A 327 16.41 -15.01 -5.93
CA ALA A 327 16.95 -16.36 -6.02
C ALA A 327 18.44 -16.34 -5.64
N PRO A 328 18.97 -17.36 -4.95
CA PRO A 328 20.41 -17.50 -4.72
C PRO A 328 21.24 -17.51 -6.02
N GLN A 329 20.59 -17.82 -7.14
CA GLN A 329 21.17 -17.86 -8.50
C GLN A 329 21.31 -16.47 -9.13
N ASP A 330 20.64 -15.45 -8.56
CA ASP A 330 20.74 -14.05 -8.98
C ASP A 330 21.91 -13.31 -8.27
N TYR A 331 22.73 -14.03 -7.49
CA TYR A 331 23.84 -13.56 -6.66
C TYR A 331 25.14 -14.32 -6.95
#